data_AF-A0A6B3F3Y1-F1
#
_entry.id   AF-A0A6B3F3Y1-F1
#
_cell.length_a   1.000
_cell.length_b   1.000
_cell.length_c   1.000
_cell.angle_alpha   90.00
_cell.angle_beta   90.00
_cell.angle_gamma   90.00
#
_symmetry.space_group_name_H-M   'P 1'
#
loop_
_entity.id
_entity.type
_entity.pdbx_description
1 polymer ?
#
loop_
_entity_poly.entity_id
_entity_poly.type
_entity_poly.pdbx_seq_one_letter_code
_entity_poly.pdbx_strand_id
1 'polypeptide(L)'
;SASVVECALPFLQGEPATGNSEGPVVFAVQPSVPERRADRLYLLRRAAQHARLHPGREVLVKLRSRPGEHTTHIEEQPYQKLARSIELPPNCRLEYGHMGTILDTASLLVTVSSTAALEALHRGVPTAVLTDLGIREALGNHAFLGSGCLTSWDALDAGHLPKADPAWAARQGVASDRPYESAFDAARARIAALLARPQLPPLAPYYTLATAPGYLPGILARHHLAPDGSPLPGAP
;
A
#
# COMPACT_ATOMS: atom_id res chain seq x y z
N SER A 1 -21.29 -0.33 -16.87
CA SER A 1 -20.64 -0.94 -15.67
C SER A 1 -20.49 -2.46 -15.74
N ALA A 2 -20.52 -3.12 -16.92
CA ALA A 2 -20.57 -4.60 -17.03
C ALA A 2 -19.20 -5.31 -17.23
N SER A 3 -18.10 -4.55 -17.15
CA SER A 3 -16.73 -5.00 -17.44
C SER A 3 -15.84 -5.09 -16.19
N VAL A 4 -16.30 -4.59 -15.04
CA VAL A 4 -15.57 -4.65 -13.77
C VAL A 4 -16.15 -5.77 -12.93
N VAL A 5 -15.28 -6.62 -12.39
CA VAL A 5 -15.62 -7.63 -11.38
C VAL A 5 -14.72 -7.40 -10.20
N GLU A 6 -15.32 -7.17 -9.04
CA GLU A 6 -14.60 -7.06 -7.78
C GLU A 6 -14.08 -8.43 -7.35
N CYS A 7 -12.85 -8.47 -6.86
CA CYS A 7 -12.23 -9.63 -6.23
C CYS A 7 -11.28 -9.14 -5.13
N ALA A 8 -10.84 -10.05 -4.25
CA ALA A 8 -9.83 -9.71 -3.25
C ALA A 8 -8.50 -9.28 -3.88
N LEU A 9 -7.69 -8.58 -3.10
CA LEU A 9 -6.33 -8.23 -3.50
C LEU A 9 -5.45 -9.49 -3.51
N PRO A 10 -4.72 -9.77 -4.61
CA PRO A 10 -4.04 -11.06 -4.86
C PRO A 10 -2.83 -11.34 -3.96
N PHE A 11 -2.43 -10.38 -3.13
CA PHE A 11 -1.30 -10.47 -2.21
C PHE A 11 -1.72 -10.55 -0.73
N LEU A 12 -3.03 -10.62 -0.45
CA LEU A 12 -3.56 -10.86 0.90
C LEU A 12 -3.49 -12.35 1.22
N GLN A 13 -2.27 -12.88 1.30
CA GLN A 13 -2.02 -14.21 1.84
C GLN A 13 -1.86 -14.13 3.36
N GLY A 14 -2.08 -15.23 4.08
CA GLY A 14 -1.88 -15.33 5.52
C GLY A 14 -3.19 -15.31 6.29
N GLU A 15 -3.29 -16.18 7.31
CA GLU A 15 -4.45 -16.25 8.18
C GLU A 15 -4.55 -15.00 9.07
N PRO A 16 -5.78 -14.58 9.45
CA PRO A 16 -5.96 -13.61 10.53
C PRO A 16 -5.17 -14.07 11.76
N ALA A 17 -4.18 -13.28 12.16
CA ALA A 17 -3.39 -13.60 13.33
C ALA A 17 -4.29 -13.47 14.57
N THR A 18 -4.23 -14.44 15.49
CA THR A 18 -4.70 -14.21 16.86
C THR A 18 -3.81 -13.13 17.45
N GLY A 19 -4.28 -11.88 17.47
CA GLY A 19 -3.46 -10.67 17.63
C GLY A 19 -2.26 -10.83 18.56
N ASN A 20 -1.05 -10.63 18.03
CA ASN A 20 0.18 -10.73 18.80
C ASN A 20 0.47 -9.39 19.50
N SER A 21 -0.18 -9.12 20.63
CA SER A 21 0.01 -7.85 21.35
C SER A 21 1.45 -7.63 21.88
N GLU A 22 2.25 -8.70 21.99
CA GLU A 22 3.64 -8.66 22.49
C GLU A 22 4.69 -8.53 21.37
N GLY A 23 4.27 -8.63 20.10
CA GLY A 23 5.15 -8.55 18.94
C GLY A 23 5.79 -7.16 18.70
N PRO A 24 6.70 -7.05 17.73
CA PRO A 24 7.31 -5.78 17.36
C PRO A 24 6.30 -4.76 16.79
N VAL A 25 6.58 -3.48 16.99
CA VAL A 25 6.01 -2.39 16.21
C VAL A 25 6.80 -2.28 14.90
N VAL A 26 6.12 -2.39 13.77
CA VAL A 26 6.76 -2.41 12.45
C VAL A 26 6.51 -1.07 11.76
N PHE A 27 7.54 -0.26 11.58
CA PHE A 27 7.49 0.92 10.72
C PHE A 27 7.87 0.55 9.28
N ALA A 28 6.89 0.34 8.41
CA ALA A 28 7.10 0.02 7.01
C ALA A 28 7.31 1.28 6.17
N VAL A 29 8.53 1.45 5.67
CA VAL A 29 8.92 2.60 4.83
C VAL A 29 8.67 2.33 3.35
N GLN A 30 8.62 3.40 2.56
CA GLN A 30 8.43 3.34 1.11
C GLN A 30 9.59 4.01 0.37
N PRO A 31 9.93 3.53 -0.84
CA PRO A 31 11.06 4.07 -1.60
C PRO A 31 10.82 5.50 -2.08
N SER A 32 9.58 5.87 -2.39
CA SER A 32 9.26 7.17 -3.01
C SER A 32 8.59 8.16 -2.06
N VAL A 33 8.08 7.71 -0.91
CA VAL A 33 7.28 8.53 0.00
C VAL A 33 7.75 8.35 1.45
N PRO A 34 7.95 9.44 2.22
CA PRO A 34 8.00 10.83 1.76
C PRO A 34 9.19 11.10 0.83
N GLU A 35 9.08 12.07 -0.08
CA GLU A 35 10.16 12.39 -1.03
C GLU A 35 11.35 13.10 -0.36
N ARG A 36 11.08 13.99 0.60
CA ARG A 36 12.09 14.86 1.19
C ARG A 36 12.90 14.16 2.28
N ARG A 37 14.20 14.46 2.32
CA ARG A 37 15.14 13.91 3.31
C ARG A 37 14.77 14.26 4.73
N ALA A 38 14.36 15.51 4.94
CA ALA A 38 13.95 15.99 6.25
C ALA A 38 12.74 15.20 6.78
N ASP A 39 11.78 14.87 5.91
CA ASP A 39 10.57 14.14 6.26
C ASP A 39 10.87 12.69 6.64
N ARG A 40 11.69 12.00 5.83
CA ARG A 40 12.16 10.64 6.16
C ARG A 40 12.90 10.58 7.48
N LEU A 41 13.81 11.55 7.68
CA LEU A 41 14.60 11.64 8.90
C LEU A 41 13.72 11.98 10.13
N TYR A 42 12.71 12.83 9.96
CA TYR A 42 11.72 13.12 10.98
C TYR A 42 10.99 11.82 11.41
N LEU A 43 10.43 11.07 10.46
CA LEU A 43 9.70 9.84 10.77
C LEU A 43 10.59 8.77 11.41
N LEU A 44 11.84 8.64 10.94
CA LEU A 44 12.81 7.72 11.53
C LEU A 44 13.17 8.12 12.97
N ARG A 45 13.33 9.42 13.25
CA ARG A 45 13.55 9.92 14.62
C ARG A 45 12.35 9.65 15.52
N ARG A 46 11.12 9.80 15.00
CA ARG A 46 9.90 9.45 15.73
C ARG A 46 9.82 7.96 16.06
N ALA A 47 10.14 7.08 15.12
CA ALA A 47 10.22 5.64 15.39
C ALA A 47 11.26 5.31 16.48
N ALA A 48 12.44 5.95 16.43
CA ALA A 48 13.47 5.79 17.46
C ALA A 48 13.03 6.38 18.82
N GLN A 49 12.25 7.45 18.83
CA GLN A 49 11.66 8.02 20.05
C GLN A 49 10.62 7.08 20.66
N HIS A 50 9.72 6.53 19.84
CA HIS A 50 8.75 5.52 20.28
C HIS A 50 9.47 4.33 20.95
N ALA A 51 10.53 3.82 20.33
CA ALA A 51 11.35 2.76 20.91
C ALA A 51 11.95 3.13 22.28
N ARG A 52 12.41 4.37 22.48
CA ARG A 52 12.91 4.85 23.79
C ARG A 52 11.82 4.93 24.86
N LEU A 53 10.61 5.33 24.47
CA LEU A 53 9.46 5.40 25.39
C LEU A 53 8.95 4.01 25.78
N HIS A 54 9.19 3.00 24.94
CA HIS A 54 8.73 1.62 25.15
C HIS A 54 9.90 0.63 25.09
N PRO A 55 10.82 0.63 26.08
CA PRO A 55 12.05 -0.16 26.04
C PRO A 55 11.82 -1.68 26.02
N GLY A 56 10.64 -2.15 26.47
CA GLY A 56 10.23 -3.56 26.43
C GLY A 56 9.66 -4.02 25.08
N ARG A 57 9.57 -3.15 24.07
CA ARG A 57 9.02 -3.47 22.75
C ARG A 57 10.05 -3.25 21.67
N GLU A 58 10.15 -4.19 20.73
CA GLU A 58 10.98 -4.01 19.54
C GLU A 58 10.29 -3.08 18.54
N VAL A 59 11.08 -2.23 17.88
CA VAL A 59 10.66 -1.40 16.74
C VAL A 59 11.48 -1.78 15.51
N LEU A 60 10.80 -2.28 14.49
CA LEU A 60 11.41 -2.72 13.23
C LEU A 60 11.15 -1.68 12.15
N VAL A 61 12.21 -1.05 11.64
CA VAL A 61 12.13 -0.18 10.47
C VAL A 61 12.28 -1.06 9.23
N LYS A 62 11.13 -1.45 8.67
CA LYS A 62 11.04 -2.43 7.60
C LYS A 62 11.34 -1.80 6.24
N LEU A 63 12.48 -2.18 5.67
CA LEU A 63 12.99 -1.74 4.38
C LEU A 63 12.48 -2.63 3.23
N ARG A 64 12.32 -2.03 2.03
CA ARG A 64 11.76 -2.71 0.85
C ARG A 64 12.75 -3.63 0.14
N SER A 65 14.00 -3.19 -0.04
CA SER A 65 15.01 -3.93 -0.81
C SER A 65 16.39 -3.78 -0.20
N ARG A 66 17.22 -4.82 -0.36
CA ARG A 66 18.61 -4.78 0.09
C ARG A 66 19.44 -3.87 -0.83
N PRO A 67 20.50 -3.23 -0.33
CA PRO A 67 21.42 -2.47 -1.18
C PRO A 67 21.96 -3.36 -2.31
N GLY A 68 21.71 -2.96 -3.57
CA GLY A 68 22.18 -3.69 -4.76
C GLY A 68 21.13 -4.57 -5.47
N GLU A 69 19.92 -4.74 -4.91
CA GLU A 69 18.81 -5.34 -5.64
C GLU A 69 18.25 -4.34 -6.66
N HIS A 70 18.18 -4.73 -7.93
CA HIS A 70 17.59 -3.91 -8.98
C HIS A 70 16.10 -3.66 -8.68
N THR A 71 15.79 -2.42 -8.32
CA THR A 71 14.42 -1.94 -8.22
C THR A 71 14.18 -0.93 -9.33
N THR A 72 12.94 -0.85 -9.81
CA THR A 72 12.51 0.08 -10.88
C THR A 72 12.59 1.56 -10.47
N HIS A 73 12.85 1.84 -9.20
CA HIS A 73 13.02 3.18 -8.65
C HIS A 73 14.36 3.28 -7.91
N ILE A 74 15.23 4.17 -8.36
CA ILE A 74 16.44 4.53 -7.62
C ILE A 74 16.00 5.26 -6.36
N GLU A 75 16.25 4.67 -5.19
CA GLU A 75 15.99 5.34 -3.92
C GLU A 75 17.10 6.37 -3.67
N GLU A 76 16.85 7.64 -3.98
CA GLU A 76 17.83 8.73 -3.80
C GLU A 76 18.24 8.91 -2.33
N GLN A 77 17.33 8.58 -1.40
CA GLN A 77 17.48 8.81 0.03
C GLN A 77 17.14 7.55 0.84
N PRO A 78 18.02 6.53 0.79
CA PRO A 78 17.77 5.25 1.44
C PRO A 78 17.78 5.41 2.96
N TYR A 79 16.78 4.85 3.63
CA TYR A 79 16.67 4.88 5.10
C TYR A 79 17.92 4.29 5.79
N GLN A 80 18.63 3.36 5.15
CA GLN A 80 19.92 2.84 5.61
C GLN A 80 20.97 3.93 5.84
N LYS A 81 21.05 4.92 4.93
CA LYS A 81 21.99 6.05 5.07
C LYS A 81 21.50 7.03 6.15
N LEU A 82 20.19 7.24 6.24
CA LEU A 82 19.60 8.12 7.25
C LEU A 82 19.77 7.58 8.67
N ALA A 83 19.61 6.27 8.86
CA ALA A 83 19.80 5.59 10.14
C ALA A 83 21.22 5.76 10.68
N ARG A 84 22.25 5.84 9.82
CA ARG A 84 23.63 6.13 10.24
C ARG A 84 23.83 7.55 10.77
N SER A 85 22.91 8.47 10.47
CA SER A 85 22.97 9.87 10.89
C SER A 85 22.25 10.16 12.21
N ILE A 86 21.68 9.13 12.85
CA ILE A 86 21.02 9.24 14.16
C ILE A 86 21.41 8.06 15.05
N GLU A 87 21.30 8.25 16.36
CA GLU A 87 21.44 7.15 17.31
C GLU A 87 20.11 6.39 17.40
N LEU A 88 20.12 5.10 17.05
CA LEU A 88 19.00 4.19 17.25
C LEU A 88 19.15 3.50 18.61
N PRO A 89 18.11 3.45 19.46
CA PRO A 89 18.17 2.67 20.69
C PRO A 89 18.28 1.15 20.39
N PRO A 90 18.75 0.32 21.34
CA PRO A 90 19.01 -1.10 21.11
C PRO A 90 17.79 -1.90 20.61
N ASN A 91 16.58 -1.47 20.98
CA ASN A 91 15.32 -2.08 20.57
C ASN A 91 14.75 -1.50 19.26
N CYS A 92 15.49 -0.67 18.52
CA CYS A 92 15.09 -0.13 17.22
C CYS A 92 16.10 -0.49 16.14
N ARG A 93 15.73 -1.33 15.17
CA ARG A 93 16.64 -1.80 14.11
C ARG A 93 16.02 -1.74 12.71
N LEU A 94 16.90 -1.74 11.70
CA LEU A 94 16.51 -1.90 10.31
C LEU A 94 16.26 -3.39 10.01
N GLU A 95 15.18 -3.69 9.29
CA GLU A 95 14.78 -5.08 9.01
C GLU A 95 14.51 -5.31 7.51
N TYR A 96 14.96 -6.46 6.99
CA TYR A 96 14.76 -6.90 5.61
C TYR A 96 13.86 -8.15 5.56
N GLY A 97 13.64 -8.76 4.39
CA GLY A 97 12.80 -9.97 4.27
C GLY A 97 11.38 -9.74 3.75
N HIS A 98 10.53 -10.76 3.80
CA HIS A 98 9.17 -10.70 3.27
C HIS A 98 8.23 -9.99 4.24
N MET A 99 7.36 -9.11 3.72
CA MET A 99 6.41 -8.36 4.55
C MET A 99 5.46 -9.29 5.32
N GLY A 100 4.93 -10.32 4.66
CA GLY A 100 4.03 -11.30 5.30
C GLY A 100 4.62 -11.91 6.57
N THR A 101 5.84 -12.46 6.50
CA THR A 101 6.53 -13.07 7.67
C THR A 101 6.72 -12.09 8.83
N ILE A 102 6.93 -10.80 8.52
CA ILE A 102 7.06 -9.76 9.54
C ILE A 102 5.71 -9.42 10.15
N LEU A 103 4.67 -9.32 9.33
CA LEU A 103 3.31 -9.06 9.80
C LEU A 103 2.76 -10.22 10.65
N ASP A 104 3.17 -11.46 10.39
CA ASP A 104 2.75 -12.62 11.18
C ASP A 104 3.22 -12.54 12.65
N THR A 105 4.26 -11.75 12.94
CA THR A 105 4.75 -11.53 14.31
C THR A 105 4.42 -10.13 14.84
N ALA A 106 4.00 -9.18 14.01
CA ALA A 106 3.83 -7.79 14.39
C ALA A 106 2.67 -7.56 15.39
N SER A 107 2.88 -6.62 16.32
CA SER A 107 1.81 -6.11 17.20
C SER A 107 1.11 -4.87 16.66
N LEU A 108 1.79 -4.11 15.81
CA LEU A 108 1.30 -2.88 15.18
C LEU A 108 2.09 -2.65 13.89
N LEU A 109 1.40 -2.39 12.79
CA LEU A 109 2.01 -1.80 11.60
C LEU A 109 1.87 -0.28 11.64
N VAL A 110 2.94 0.43 11.37
CA VAL A 110 2.98 1.89 11.17
C VAL A 110 3.52 2.17 9.77
N THR A 111 2.88 3.06 9.01
CA THR A 111 3.36 3.45 7.67
C THR A 111 2.83 4.83 7.27
N VAL A 112 3.35 5.41 6.19
CA VAL A 112 2.76 6.60 5.57
C VAL A 112 1.66 6.20 4.60
N SER A 113 1.93 5.30 3.66
CA SER A 113 0.94 4.86 2.66
C SER A 113 1.29 3.51 2.02
N SER A 114 2.05 2.65 2.72
CA SER A 114 2.44 1.36 2.17
C SER A 114 1.21 0.48 1.92
N THR A 115 1.21 -0.28 0.82
CA THR A 115 0.20 -1.32 0.57
C THR A 115 0.22 -2.42 1.65
N ALA A 116 1.33 -2.54 2.39
CA ALA A 116 1.43 -3.39 3.58
C ALA A 116 0.34 -3.07 4.62
N ALA A 117 -0.23 -1.85 4.62
CA ALA A 117 -1.39 -1.52 5.44
C ALA A 117 -2.58 -2.44 5.15
N LEU A 118 -2.87 -2.73 3.88
CA LEU A 118 -3.98 -3.62 3.51
C LEU A 118 -3.68 -5.07 3.91
N GLU A 119 -2.42 -5.51 3.79
CA GLU A 119 -1.96 -6.84 4.25
C GLU A 119 -2.05 -7.01 5.78
N ALA A 120 -1.71 -5.98 6.54
CA ALA A 120 -1.80 -5.98 8.00
C ALA A 120 -3.25 -5.98 8.47
N LEU A 121 -4.08 -5.14 7.86
CA LEU A 121 -5.51 -5.11 8.16
C LEU A 121 -6.19 -6.44 7.84
N HIS A 122 -5.82 -7.10 6.75
CA HIS A 122 -6.34 -8.43 6.41
C HIS A 122 -6.00 -9.47 7.49
N ARG A 123 -4.79 -9.38 8.07
CA ARG A 123 -4.34 -10.22 9.18
C ARG A 123 -4.91 -9.83 10.54
N GLY A 124 -5.71 -8.75 10.62
CA GLY A 124 -6.20 -8.21 11.89
C GLY A 124 -5.13 -7.50 12.73
N VAL A 125 -3.96 -7.19 12.14
CA VAL A 125 -2.90 -6.43 12.81
C VAL A 125 -3.32 -4.97 12.89
N PRO A 126 -3.33 -4.34 14.09
CA PRO A 126 -3.56 -2.91 14.23
C PRO A 126 -2.66 -2.12 13.27
N THR A 127 -3.23 -1.14 12.57
CA THR A 127 -2.53 -0.44 11.49
C THR A 127 -2.68 1.06 11.64
N ALA A 128 -1.54 1.74 11.73
CA ALA A 128 -1.41 3.18 11.84
C ALA A 128 -0.89 3.77 10.52
N VAL A 129 -1.66 4.69 9.95
CA VAL A 129 -1.30 5.48 8.78
C VAL A 129 -0.97 6.90 9.26
N LEU A 130 0.29 7.28 9.13
CA LEU A 130 0.84 8.47 9.78
C LEU A 130 0.31 9.77 9.17
N THR A 131 -0.05 10.68 10.07
CA THR A 131 -0.55 12.03 9.80
C THR A 131 0.45 13.12 10.14
N ASP A 132 1.61 12.78 10.70
CA ASP A 132 2.66 13.73 11.12
C ASP A 132 3.08 14.72 10.03
N LEU A 133 3.01 14.30 8.77
CA LEU A 133 3.38 15.11 7.60
C LEU A 133 2.15 15.61 6.81
N GLY A 134 0.99 15.63 7.47
CA GLY A 134 -0.32 15.95 6.91
C GLY A 134 -0.96 14.78 6.15
N ILE A 135 -2.23 14.97 5.77
CA ILE A 135 -2.97 14.06 4.87
C ILE A 135 -3.05 14.72 3.50
N ARG A 136 -2.43 14.13 2.48
CA ARG A 136 -2.34 14.73 1.15
C ARG A 136 -2.05 13.70 0.06
N GLU A 137 -2.45 14.04 -1.16
CA GLU A 137 -2.26 13.19 -2.34
C GLU A 137 -0.80 12.80 -2.57
N ALA A 138 0.11 13.77 -2.43
CA ALA A 138 1.57 13.56 -2.56
C ALA A 138 2.16 12.51 -1.60
N LEU A 139 1.47 12.20 -0.49
CA LEU A 139 1.88 11.15 0.44
C LEU A 139 1.12 9.83 0.21
N GLY A 140 0.09 9.79 -0.63
CA GLY A 140 -0.77 8.62 -0.82
C GLY A 140 -1.68 8.28 0.38
N ASN A 141 -1.43 8.84 1.56
CA ASN A 141 -2.17 8.54 2.80
C ASN A 141 -3.63 9.00 2.77
N HIS A 142 -3.99 9.93 1.87
CA HIS A 142 -5.37 10.34 1.61
C HIS A 142 -6.29 9.16 1.19
N ALA A 143 -5.73 8.10 0.60
CA ALA A 143 -6.50 6.89 0.27
C ALA A 143 -7.09 6.20 1.51
N PHE A 144 -6.55 6.47 2.70
CA PHE A 144 -7.00 5.93 3.98
C PHE A 144 -8.00 6.85 4.71
N LEU A 145 -8.52 7.89 4.07
CA LEU A 145 -9.61 8.69 4.65
C LEU A 145 -10.83 7.80 4.93
N GLY A 146 -11.37 7.92 6.14
CA GLY A 146 -12.48 7.09 6.63
C GLY A 146 -12.09 5.67 7.05
N SER A 147 -10.81 5.29 7.02
CA SER A 147 -10.34 3.95 7.41
C SER A 147 -10.31 3.70 8.91
N GLY A 148 -10.32 4.74 9.74
CA GLY A 148 -10.02 4.63 11.18
C GLY A 148 -8.54 4.37 11.51
N CYS A 149 -7.66 4.27 10.50
CA CYS A 149 -6.24 3.96 10.67
C CYS A 149 -5.34 5.21 10.78
N LEU A 150 -5.86 6.39 10.44
CA LEU A 150 -5.10 7.64 10.43
C LEU A 150 -4.80 8.11 11.86
N THR A 151 -3.52 8.23 12.20
CA THR A 151 -3.06 8.68 13.53
C THR A 151 -1.68 9.33 13.45
N SER A 152 -1.18 9.93 14.53
CA SER A 152 0.18 10.46 14.63
C SER A 152 1.05 9.60 15.54
N TRP A 153 2.37 9.76 15.45
CA TRP A 153 3.27 9.15 16.44
C TRP A 153 2.96 9.58 17.88
N ASP A 154 2.62 10.85 18.11
CA ASP A 154 2.27 11.34 19.46
C ASP A 154 1.06 10.59 20.05
N ALA A 155 0.06 10.29 19.23
CA ALA A 155 -1.09 9.50 19.67
C ALA A 155 -0.70 8.05 19.95
N LEU A 156 0.14 7.44 19.11
CA LEU A 156 0.67 6.10 19.35
C LEU A 156 1.51 6.02 20.64
N ASP A 157 2.36 7.02 20.88
CA ASP A 157 3.17 7.16 22.09
C ASP A 157 2.29 7.33 23.35
N ALA A 158 1.12 7.96 23.19
CA ALA A 158 0.09 8.07 24.23
C ALA A 158 -0.76 6.80 24.42
N GLY A 159 -0.44 5.71 23.70
CA GLY A 159 -1.13 4.42 23.82
C GLY A 159 -2.36 4.27 22.93
N HIS A 160 -2.61 5.20 22.00
CA HIS A 160 -3.69 5.02 21.02
C HIS A 160 -3.36 3.86 20.08
N LEU A 161 -4.30 2.93 19.92
CA LEU A 161 -4.21 1.83 18.98
C LEU A 161 -5.34 1.97 17.95
N PRO A 162 -5.04 2.30 16.68
CA PRO A 162 -6.07 2.49 15.67
C PRO A 162 -6.89 1.23 15.42
N LYS A 163 -8.21 1.42 15.22
CA LYS A 163 -9.15 0.35 14.85
C LYS A 163 -9.73 0.66 13.49
N ALA A 164 -9.54 -0.27 12.56
CA ALA A 164 -10.05 -0.09 11.20
C ALA A 164 -11.58 -0.10 11.16
N ASP A 165 -12.14 0.79 10.34
CA ASP A 165 -13.56 0.78 10.02
C ASP A 165 -13.87 -0.44 9.14
N PRO A 166 -14.74 -1.36 9.59
CA PRO A 166 -15.00 -2.61 8.88
C PRO A 166 -15.70 -2.39 7.53
N ALA A 167 -16.52 -1.34 7.40
CA ALA A 167 -17.19 -1.03 6.14
C ALA A 167 -16.19 -0.44 5.14
N TRP A 168 -15.23 0.37 5.59
CA TRP A 168 -14.11 0.83 4.77
C TRP A 168 -13.24 -0.34 4.34
N ALA A 169 -12.84 -1.22 5.26
CA ALA A 169 -11.99 -2.38 4.97
C ALA A 169 -12.64 -3.31 3.94
N ALA A 170 -13.93 -3.60 4.07
CA ALA A 170 -14.68 -4.40 3.10
C ALA A 170 -14.68 -3.75 1.70
N ARG A 171 -14.88 -2.42 1.60
CA ARG A 171 -14.81 -1.70 0.32
C ARG A 171 -13.42 -1.71 -0.32
N GLN A 172 -12.36 -1.86 0.48
CA GLN A 172 -10.99 -2.00 -0.02
C GLN A 172 -10.61 -3.47 -0.33
N GLY A 173 -11.53 -4.42 -0.16
CA GLY A 173 -11.27 -5.84 -0.36
C GLY A 173 -10.41 -6.50 0.73
N VAL A 174 -10.32 -5.88 1.91
CA VAL A 174 -9.47 -6.31 3.04
C VAL A 174 -10.19 -7.26 4.01
N ALA A 175 -11.51 -7.26 4.00
CA ALA A 175 -12.34 -8.19 4.76
C ALA A 175 -13.42 -8.72 3.81
N SER A 176 -13.28 -9.98 3.38
CA SER A 176 -14.41 -10.70 2.82
C SER A 176 -15.07 -11.51 3.93
N ASP A 177 -16.39 -11.46 3.95
CA ASP A 177 -17.29 -12.42 4.60
C ASP A 177 -17.12 -13.88 4.07
N ARG A 178 -16.15 -14.10 3.18
CA ARG A 178 -15.83 -15.36 2.53
C ARG A 178 -14.35 -15.70 2.73
N PRO A 179 -14.00 -16.99 2.78
CA PRO A 179 -12.60 -17.43 2.78
C PRO A 179 -11.83 -16.88 1.58
N TYR A 180 -10.55 -16.53 1.76
CA TYR A 180 -9.70 -15.97 0.70
C TYR A 180 -9.64 -16.87 -0.54
N GLU A 181 -9.71 -18.20 -0.37
CA GLU A 181 -9.75 -19.20 -1.44
C GLU A 181 -10.90 -18.95 -2.42
N SER A 182 -12.05 -18.51 -1.91
CA SER A 182 -13.26 -18.20 -2.68
C SER A 182 -13.32 -16.75 -3.15
N ALA A 183 -12.40 -15.89 -2.71
CA ALA A 183 -12.45 -14.44 -2.96
C ALA A 183 -12.21 -14.05 -4.44
N PHE A 184 -11.83 -15.02 -5.27
CA PHE A 184 -11.68 -14.88 -6.72
C PHE A 184 -12.77 -15.59 -7.52
N ASP A 185 -13.76 -16.21 -6.87
CA ASP A 185 -14.79 -16.99 -7.56
C ASP A 185 -15.61 -16.16 -8.55
N ALA A 186 -15.97 -14.92 -8.19
CA ALA A 186 -16.69 -14.02 -9.08
C ALA A 186 -15.87 -13.72 -10.35
N ALA A 187 -14.57 -13.46 -10.21
CA ALA A 187 -13.68 -13.23 -11.33
C ALA A 187 -13.52 -14.49 -12.19
N ARG A 188 -13.32 -15.67 -11.56
CA ARG A 188 -13.25 -16.97 -12.26
C ARG A 188 -14.53 -17.27 -13.04
N ALA A 189 -15.69 -17.10 -12.42
CA ALA A 189 -16.99 -17.31 -13.06
C ALA A 189 -17.19 -16.35 -14.24
N ARG A 190 -16.78 -15.09 -14.10
CA ARG A 190 -16.83 -14.12 -15.21
C ARG A 190 -15.94 -14.53 -16.37
N ILE A 191 -14.70 -14.93 -16.10
CA ILE A 191 -13.76 -15.38 -17.12
C ILE A 191 -14.32 -16.61 -17.84
N ALA A 192 -14.81 -17.60 -17.10
CA ALA A 192 -15.44 -18.80 -17.68
C ALA A 192 -16.62 -18.45 -18.59
N ALA A 193 -17.50 -17.53 -18.15
CA ALA A 193 -18.63 -17.06 -18.94
C ALA A 193 -18.21 -16.27 -20.19
N LEU A 194 -17.06 -15.59 -20.18
CA LEU A 194 -16.52 -14.92 -21.36
C LEU A 194 -15.90 -15.91 -22.34
N LEU A 195 -15.14 -16.90 -21.85
CA LEU A 195 -14.50 -17.94 -22.67
C LEU A 195 -15.52 -18.86 -23.35
N ALA A 196 -16.70 -19.04 -22.76
CA ALA A 196 -17.77 -19.84 -23.35
C ALA A 196 -18.51 -19.13 -24.52
N ARG A 197 -18.21 -17.85 -24.80
CA ARG A 197 -18.89 -17.11 -25.87
C ARG A 197 -18.22 -17.36 -27.22
N PRO A 198 -18.98 -17.51 -28.32
CA PRO A 198 -18.42 -17.61 -29.65
C PRO A 198 -17.71 -16.31 -30.08
N GLN A 199 -18.13 -15.17 -29.52
CA GLN A 199 -17.49 -13.86 -29.73
C GLN A 199 -17.55 -13.03 -28.44
N LEU A 200 -16.44 -12.38 -28.11
CA LEU A 200 -16.36 -11.47 -26.97
C LEU A 200 -17.10 -10.15 -27.27
N PRO A 201 -17.71 -9.50 -26.25
CA PRO A 201 -18.28 -8.18 -26.44
C PRO A 201 -17.19 -7.18 -26.87
N PRO A 202 -17.51 -6.20 -27.72
CA PRO A 202 -16.56 -5.16 -28.10
C PRO A 202 -16.11 -4.37 -26.85
N LEU A 203 -14.86 -3.92 -26.88
CA LEU A 203 -14.32 -3.08 -25.81
C LEU A 203 -15.10 -1.77 -25.74
N ALA A 204 -15.55 -1.40 -24.54
CA ALA A 204 -16.18 -0.13 -24.25
C ALA A 204 -15.27 0.70 -23.34
N PRO A 205 -14.25 1.39 -23.88
CA PRO A 205 -13.31 2.17 -23.09
C PRO A 205 -14.03 3.33 -22.39
N TYR A 206 -13.58 3.67 -21.18
CA TYR A 206 -14.15 4.79 -20.43
C TYR A 206 -13.84 6.15 -21.09
N TYR A 207 -12.63 6.30 -21.64
CA TYR A 207 -12.24 7.47 -22.42
C TYR A 207 -12.70 7.32 -23.87
N THR A 208 -13.58 8.23 -24.26
CA THR A 208 -14.14 8.35 -25.61
C THR A 208 -13.99 9.80 -26.07
N LEU A 209 -14.27 10.10 -27.34
CA LEU A 209 -14.35 11.49 -27.79
C LEU A 209 -15.48 12.28 -27.11
N ALA A 210 -16.50 11.61 -26.56
CA ALA A 210 -17.54 12.29 -25.78
C ALA A 210 -17.09 12.58 -24.34
N THR A 211 -16.41 11.63 -23.70
CA THR A 211 -16.05 11.71 -22.27
C THR A 211 -14.67 12.31 -22.01
N ALA A 212 -13.78 12.30 -23.01
CA ALA A 212 -12.40 12.78 -22.90
C ALA A 212 -11.87 13.42 -24.21
N PRO A 213 -12.62 14.32 -24.88
CA PRO A 213 -12.23 14.88 -26.19
C PRO A 213 -10.87 15.59 -26.19
N GLY A 214 -10.48 16.23 -25.08
CA GLY A 214 -9.20 16.93 -24.97
C GLY A 214 -8.02 16.05 -24.58
N TYR A 215 -8.26 14.82 -24.09
CA TYR A 215 -7.23 13.95 -23.55
C TYR A 215 -6.96 12.74 -24.44
N LEU A 216 -8.03 12.09 -24.92
CA LEU A 216 -7.95 10.85 -25.70
C LEU A 216 -7.08 10.99 -26.97
N PRO A 217 -7.24 12.04 -27.82
CA PRO A 217 -6.41 12.17 -29.02
C PRO A 217 -4.91 12.25 -28.71
N GLY A 218 -4.54 12.93 -27.61
CA GLY A 218 -3.15 13.05 -27.19
C GLY A 218 -2.53 11.73 -26.73
N ILE A 219 -3.30 10.86 -26.06
CA ILE A 219 -2.83 9.51 -25.72
C ILE A 219 -2.64 8.69 -26.99
N LEU A 220 -3.66 8.63 -27.85
CA LEU A 220 -3.63 7.79 -29.06
C LEU A 220 -2.50 8.22 -29.99
N ALA A 221 -2.24 9.52 -30.12
CA ALA A 221 -1.14 10.03 -30.93
C ALA A 221 0.25 9.58 -30.46
N ARG A 222 0.47 9.39 -29.14
CA ARG A 222 1.73 8.79 -28.61
C ARG A 222 1.93 7.35 -29.06
N HIS A 223 0.85 6.69 -29.46
CA HIS A 223 0.85 5.35 -30.03
C HIS A 223 0.61 5.36 -31.55
N HIS A 224 0.76 6.53 -32.20
CA HIS A 224 0.58 6.72 -33.64
C HIS A 224 -0.83 6.39 -34.17
N LEU A 225 -1.86 6.55 -33.33
CA LEU A 225 -3.25 6.29 -33.68
C LEU A 225 -4.08 7.57 -33.65
N ALA A 226 -4.99 7.70 -34.62
CA ALA A 226 -6.06 8.68 -34.65
C ALA A 226 -7.25 8.19 -33.79
N PRO A 227 -8.17 9.09 -33.38
CA PRO A 227 -9.33 8.73 -32.58
C PRO A 227 -10.30 7.72 -33.19
N ASP A 228 -10.30 7.57 -34.52
CA ASP A 228 -11.07 6.57 -35.26
C ASP A 228 -10.32 5.23 -35.39
N GLY A 229 -9.11 5.13 -34.81
CA GLY A 229 -8.24 3.96 -34.86
C GLY A 229 -7.35 3.87 -36.09
N SER A 230 -7.39 4.86 -37.01
CA SER A 230 -6.49 4.87 -38.17
C SER A 230 -5.05 5.23 -37.74
N PRO A 231 -4.01 4.73 -38.41
CA PRO A 231 -2.64 5.17 -38.16
C PRO A 231 -2.46 6.64 -38.54
N LEU A 232 -1.69 7.39 -37.75
CA LEU A 232 -1.31 8.77 -38.05
C LEU A 232 -0.12 8.81 -39.03
N PRO A 233 0.03 9.90 -39.83
CA PRO A 233 1.17 10.07 -40.72
C PRO A 233 2.50 10.02 -39.96
N GLY A 234 3.46 9.22 -40.44
CA GLY A 234 4.76 9.05 -39.78
C GLY A 234 4.78 8.00 -38.65
N ALA A 235 3.72 7.19 -38.53
CA ALA A 235 3.82 5.91 -37.83
C ALA A 235 4.89 5.02 -38.52
N PRO A 236 5.77 4.33 -37.75
CA PRO A 236 6.78 3.43 -38.31
C PRO A 236 6.16 2.24 -39.05
#